data_AF-A0A1T5NAU2-F1
#
_entry.id   AF-A0A1T5NAU2-F1
#
_cell.length_a   1.000
_cell.length_b   1.000
_cell.length_c   1.000
_cell.angle_alpha   90.00
_cell.angle_beta   90.00
_cell.angle_gamma   90.00
#
_symmetry.space_group_name_H-M   'P 1'
#
loop_
_entity.id
_entity.type
_entity.pdbx_description
1 polymer ?
#
loop_
_entity_poly.entity_id
_entity_poly.type
_entity_poly.pdbx_seq_one_letter_code
_entity_poly.pdbx_strand_id
1 'polypeptide(L)'
;MMEAAELKRLLEKYYAAETSLEEERALKDYLEQHSAGQDAAQSFFQAASSFKQLDIPVQQFTAPEARGRIRKLPVWGRTLRRVAAVAILVLGTVAIRQSYMHYERNKAEALLQQNVESDLMKISDLLNQADANLNSSVEQTVISGLNH
;
A
#
# COMPACT_ATOMS: atom_id res chain seq x y z
N MET A 1 -24.14 -23.29 8.77
CA MET A 1 -22.83 -23.80 8.29
C MET A 1 -22.23 -22.73 7.40
N MET A 2 -20.93 -22.47 7.54
CA MET A 2 -20.21 -21.49 6.72
C MET A 2 -20.10 -22.01 5.28
N GLU A 3 -20.36 -21.15 4.28
CA GLU A 3 -20.24 -21.55 2.88
C GLU A 3 -18.77 -21.62 2.42
N ALA A 4 -18.46 -22.45 1.42
CA ALA A 4 -17.08 -22.63 0.95
C ALA A 4 -16.45 -21.34 0.41
N ALA A 5 -17.23 -20.47 -0.22
CA ALA A 5 -16.77 -19.17 -0.70
C ALA A 5 -16.44 -18.21 0.46
N GLU A 6 -17.24 -18.26 1.52
CA GLU A 6 -17.04 -17.48 2.74
C GLU A 6 -15.79 -17.93 3.50
N LEU A 7 -15.59 -19.25 3.64
CA LEU A 7 -14.40 -19.84 4.23
C LEU A 7 -13.13 -19.41 3.47
N LYS A 8 -13.16 -19.45 2.13
CA LYS A 8 -12.00 -19.05 1.32
C LYS A 8 -11.64 -17.59 1.55
N ARG A 9 -12.63 -16.69 1.56
CA ARG A 9 -12.41 -15.27 1.83
C ARG A 9 -11.86 -15.06 3.23
N LEU A 10 -12.38 -15.79 4.22
CA LEU A 10 -11.93 -15.70 5.60
C LEU A 10 -10.49 -16.20 5.77
N LEU A 11 -10.11 -17.28 5.07
CA LEU A 11 -8.73 -17.78 5.03
C LEU A 11 -7.78 -16.79 4.36
N GLU A 12 -8.18 -16.16 3.25
CA GLU A 12 -7.39 -15.11 2.60
C GLU A 12 -7.13 -13.94 3.55
N LYS A 13 -8.17 -13.49 4.28
CA LYS A 13 -8.03 -12.48 5.34
C LYS A 13 -7.11 -12.93 6.48
N TYR A 14 -7.21 -14.19 6.91
CA TYR A 14 -6.39 -14.76 7.99
C TYR A 14 -4.91 -14.76 7.60
N TYR A 15 -4.59 -15.17 6.37
CA TYR A 15 -3.21 -15.12 5.84
C TYR A 15 -2.69 -13.69 5.65
N ALA A 16 -3.58 -12.73 5.37
CA ALA A 16 -3.25 -11.30 5.31
C ALA A 16 -3.15 -10.63 6.69
N ALA A 17 -3.45 -11.35 7.78
CA ALA A 17 -3.55 -10.81 9.15
C ALA A 17 -4.59 -9.68 9.30
N GLU A 18 -5.68 -9.74 8.52
CA GLU A 18 -6.78 -8.77 8.53
C GLU A 18 -8.05 -9.32 9.21
N THR A 19 -7.93 -10.41 9.97
CA THR A 19 -9.05 -11.03 10.70
C THR A 19 -9.36 -10.35 12.02
N SER A 20 -10.63 -10.35 12.41
CA SER A 20 -11.05 -10.01 13.78
C SER A 20 -10.99 -11.23 14.71
N LEU A 21 -11.03 -11.01 16.02
CA LEU A 21 -11.07 -12.12 17.01
C LEU A 21 -12.32 -12.99 16.88
N GLU A 22 -13.44 -12.43 16.47
CA GLU A 22 -14.70 -13.16 16.26
C GLU A 22 -14.60 -14.05 15.01
N GLU A 23 -13.98 -13.53 13.95
CA GLU A 23 -13.71 -14.26 12.71
C GLU A 23 -12.75 -15.44 12.94
N GLU A 24 -11.69 -15.26 13.73
CA GLU A 24 -10.77 -16.34 14.09
C GLU A 24 -11.44 -17.42 14.93
N ARG A 25 -12.35 -17.02 15.84
CA ARG A 25 -13.12 -17.98 16.64
C ARG A 25 -14.05 -18.81 15.75
N ALA A 26 -14.76 -18.17 14.82
CA ALA A 26 -15.61 -18.86 13.86
C ALA A 26 -14.82 -19.81 12.94
N LEU A 27 -13.63 -19.39 12.50
CA LEU A 27 -12.72 -20.23 11.70
C LEU A 27 -12.24 -21.45 12.49
N LYS A 28 -11.87 -21.26 13.75
CA LYS A 28 -11.46 -22.34 14.64
C LYS A 28 -12.59 -23.34 14.87
N ASP A 29 -13.79 -22.85 15.22
CA ASP A 29 -14.97 -23.69 15.44
C ASP A 29 -15.33 -24.48 14.17
N TYR A 30 -15.20 -23.85 13.00
CA TYR A 30 -15.40 -24.51 11.71
C TYR A 30 -14.38 -25.64 11.48
N LEU A 31 -13.08 -25.38 11.71
CA LEU A 31 -12.02 -26.38 11.52
C LEU A 31 -12.12 -27.54 12.52
N GLU A 32 -12.53 -27.28 13.76
CA GLU A 32 -12.76 -28.32 14.77
C GLU A 32 -13.96 -29.21 14.41
N GLN A 33 -15.02 -28.64 13.83
CA GLN A 33 -16.19 -29.41 13.38
C GLN A 33 -15.94 -30.19 12.07
N HIS A 34 -15.04 -29.69 11.22
CA HIS A 34 -14.70 -30.29 9.92
C HIS A 34 -13.36 -31.03 9.95
N SER A 35 -12.83 -31.35 11.14
CA SER A 35 -11.53 -32.03 11.34
C SER A 35 -11.50 -33.50 10.89
N ALA A 36 -12.44 -33.92 10.03
CA ALA A 36 -12.54 -35.27 9.47
C ALA A 36 -11.34 -35.68 8.56
N GLY A 37 -10.30 -34.86 8.49
CA GLY A 37 -9.05 -35.13 7.79
C GLY A 37 -7.83 -35.33 8.69
N GLN A 38 -7.99 -35.42 10.03
CA GLN A 38 -6.87 -35.70 10.94
C GLN A 38 -6.14 -37.01 10.61
N ASP A 39 -6.82 -37.97 9.99
CA ASP A 39 -6.25 -39.27 9.62
C ASP A 39 -5.16 -39.17 8.55
N ALA A 40 -5.28 -38.28 7.56
CA ALA A 40 -4.28 -38.14 6.49
C ALA A 40 -2.99 -37.48 6.99
N ALA A 41 -3.12 -36.45 7.83
CA ALA A 41 -1.97 -35.82 8.47
C ALA A 41 -1.33 -36.76 9.52
N GLN A 42 -2.14 -37.40 10.37
CA GLN A 42 -1.63 -38.35 11.36
C GLN A 42 -0.99 -39.58 10.73
N SER A 43 -1.56 -40.15 9.67
CA SER A 43 -0.94 -41.28 8.95
C SER A 43 0.37 -40.88 8.30
N PHE A 44 0.47 -39.67 7.72
CA PHE A 44 1.75 -39.14 7.23
C PHE A 44 2.78 -38.99 8.36
N PHE A 45 2.40 -38.40 9.51
CA PHE A 45 3.30 -38.24 10.65
C PHE A 45 3.68 -39.57 11.31
N GLN A 46 2.76 -40.54 11.37
CA GLN A 46 3.03 -41.89 11.84
C GLN A 46 4.00 -42.63 10.90
N ALA A 47 3.77 -42.56 9.58
CA ALA A 47 4.68 -43.09 8.57
C ALA A 47 6.06 -42.41 8.63
N ALA A 48 6.11 -41.10 8.84
CA ALA A 48 7.37 -40.37 9.04
C ALA A 48 8.08 -40.79 10.34
N SER A 49 7.33 -41.08 11.40
CA SER A 49 7.89 -41.50 12.68
C SER A 49 8.45 -42.92 12.68
N SER A 50 7.89 -43.83 11.87
CA SER A 50 8.45 -45.18 11.70
C SER A 50 9.81 -45.18 11.00
N PHE A 51 10.15 -44.14 10.22
CA PHE A 51 11.52 -43.96 9.71
C PHE A 51 12.56 -43.67 10.80
N LYS A 52 12.16 -43.15 11.98
CA LYS A 52 13.09 -43.01 13.13
C LYS A 52 13.48 -44.36 13.74
N GLN A 53 12.70 -45.42 13.49
CA GLN A 53 12.94 -46.77 14.03
C GLN A 53 13.69 -47.69 13.07
N LEU A 54 14.03 -47.24 11.86
CA LEU A 54 15.05 -47.94 11.10
C LEU A 54 16.38 -47.73 11.84
N ASP A 55 16.85 -48.81 12.44
CA ASP A 55 18.21 -48.97 12.97
C ASP A 55 19.15 -49.00 11.76
N ILE A 56 19.23 -47.87 11.04
CA ILE A 56 20.16 -47.69 9.94
C ILE A 56 21.53 -47.75 10.62
N PRO A 57 22.39 -48.75 10.30
CA PRO A 57 23.73 -48.75 10.82
C PRO A 57 24.31 -47.41 10.43
N VAL A 58 24.64 -46.59 11.43
CA VAL A 58 25.26 -45.30 11.22
C VAL A 58 26.58 -45.61 10.55
N GLN A 59 26.60 -45.68 9.21
CA GLN A 59 27.83 -45.58 8.45
C GLN A 59 28.41 -44.28 8.96
N GLN A 60 29.50 -44.41 9.72
CA GLN A 60 30.25 -43.28 10.21
C GLN A 60 30.63 -42.50 8.96
N PHE A 61 29.85 -41.46 8.69
CA PHE A 61 30.20 -40.49 7.68
C PHE A 61 31.49 -39.87 8.21
N THR A 62 32.61 -40.34 7.70
CA THR A 62 33.87 -39.63 7.83
C THR A 62 33.61 -38.32 7.12
N ALA A 63 33.34 -37.27 7.92
CA ALA A 63 33.13 -35.93 7.40
C ALA A 63 34.30 -35.66 6.44
N PRO A 64 34.04 -35.37 5.15
CA PRO A 64 35.11 -35.01 4.25
C PRO A 64 35.86 -33.85 4.89
N GLU A 65 37.18 -33.98 5.06
CA GLU A 65 38.02 -32.94 5.65
C GLU A 65 37.66 -31.63 4.96
N ALA A 66 37.06 -30.71 5.73
CA ALA A 66 36.48 -29.49 5.20
C ALA A 66 37.58 -28.61 4.63
N ARG A 67 37.93 -28.81 3.35
CA ARG A 67 38.73 -27.88 2.54
C ARG A 67 37.86 -26.70 2.09
N GLY A 68 37.18 -26.09 3.05
CA GLY A 68 36.46 -24.85 2.88
C GLY A 68 36.85 -23.95 4.04
N ARG A 69 37.72 -22.97 3.78
CA ARG A 69 38.04 -21.91 4.74
C ARG A 69 36.74 -21.16 5.02
N ILE A 70 36.05 -21.52 6.11
CA ILE A 70 34.87 -20.79 6.56
C ILE A 70 35.36 -19.40 6.97
N ARG A 71 35.28 -18.43 6.06
CA ARG A 71 35.53 -17.02 6.35
C ARG A 71 34.46 -16.60 7.34
N LYS A 72 34.81 -16.56 8.63
CA LYS A 72 33.97 -15.95 9.67
C LYS A 72 33.81 -14.48 9.28
N LEU A 73 32.61 -14.10 8.85
CA LEU A 73 32.28 -12.70 8.60
C LEU A 73 32.58 -11.91 9.88
N PRO A 74 33.32 -10.80 9.79
CA PRO A 74 33.76 -10.06 10.97
C PRO A 74 32.54 -9.63 11.79
N VAL A 75 32.63 -9.80 13.10
CA VAL A 75 31.55 -9.53 14.06
C VAL A 75 31.03 -8.09 13.97
N TRP A 76 31.83 -7.19 13.41
CA TRP A 76 31.48 -5.82 12.98
C TRP A 76 30.26 -5.72 12.05
N GLY A 77 29.88 -6.79 11.33
CA GLY A 77 28.68 -6.79 10.51
C GLY A 77 27.38 -6.63 11.33
N ARG A 78 27.37 -7.02 12.61
CA ARG A 78 26.16 -6.92 13.46
C ARG A 78 25.87 -5.48 13.92
N THR A 79 26.89 -4.70 14.24
CA THR A 79 26.74 -3.29 14.60
C THR A 79 26.42 -2.44 13.37
N LEU A 80 27.08 -2.70 12.25
CA LEU A 80 26.83 -1.98 10.99
C LEU A 80 25.38 -2.13 10.51
N ARG A 81 24.78 -3.32 10.63
CA ARG A 81 23.37 -3.55 10.27
C ARG A 81 22.40 -2.72 11.10
N ARG A 82 22.66 -2.55 12.40
CA ARG A 82 21.81 -1.73 13.28
C ARG A 82 21.91 -0.24 12.92
N VAL A 83 23.13 0.24 12.65
CA VAL A 83 23.35 1.63 12.22
C VAL A 83 22.68 1.90 10.88
N ALA A 84 22.80 0.98 9.92
CA ALA A 84 22.14 1.11 8.62
C ALA A 84 20.61 1.18 8.74
N ALA A 85 20.00 0.35 9.59
CA ALA A 85 18.55 0.37 9.81
C ALA A 85 18.07 1.72 10.37
N VAL A 86 18.79 2.27 11.35
CA VAL A 86 18.49 3.60 11.92
C VAL A 86 18.68 4.70 10.87
N ALA A 87 19.74 4.63 10.07
CA ALA A 87 20.00 5.61 9.01
C ALA A 87 18.88 5.61 7.95
N ILE A 88 18.39 4.44 7.54
CA ILE A 88 17.28 4.31 6.59
C ILE A 88 16.00 4.94 7.17
N LEU A 89 15.73 4.72 8.46
CA LEU A 89 14.57 5.31 9.15
C LEU A 89 14.65 6.85 9.16
N VAL A 90 15.81 7.40 9.50
CA VAL A 90 16.02 8.85 9.53
C VAL A 90 15.92 9.44 8.12
N LEU A 91 16.56 8.84 7.12
CA LEU A 91 16.49 9.32 5.74
C LEU A 91 15.06 9.21 5.17
N GLY A 92 14.35 8.13 5.49
CA GLY A 92 12.96 7.94 5.09
C GLY A 92 12.05 9.02 5.66
N THR A 93 12.16 9.33 6.96
CA THR A 93 11.35 10.39 7.58
C THR A 93 11.63 11.78 7.00
N VAL A 94 12.89 12.10 6.68
CA VAL A 94 13.25 13.37 6.02
C VAL A 94 12.66 13.44 4.60
N ALA A 95 12.75 12.35 3.83
CA ALA A 95 12.21 12.30 2.47
C ALA A 95 10.68 12.46 2.44
N ILE A 96 9.97 11.82 3.37
CA ILE A 96 8.51 11.97 3.52
C ILE A 96 8.14 13.42 3.88
N ARG A 97 8.89 14.06 4.78
CA ARG A 97 8.63 15.46 5.13
C ARG A 97 8.85 16.39 3.92
N GLN A 98 9.92 16.16 3.16
CA GLN A 98 10.22 16.98 2.00
C GLN A 98 9.17 16.80 0.89
N SER A 99 8.72 15.57 0.65
CA SER A 99 7.66 15.30 -0.34
C SER A 99 6.34 15.95 0.06
N TYR A 100 5.98 15.91 1.33
CA TYR A 100 4.78 16.58 1.85
C TYR A 100 4.85 18.11 1.65
N MET A 101 6.01 18.72 1.93
CA MET A 101 6.19 20.16 1.70
C MET A 101 6.14 20.55 0.22
N HIS A 102 6.57 19.68 -0.70
CA HIS A 102 6.42 19.93 -2.14
C HIS A 102 4.97 19.79 -2.60
N TYR A 103 4.23 18.82 -2.05
CA TYR A 103 2.81 18.67 -2.35
C TYR A 103 1.99 19.90 -1.94
N GLU A 104 2.21 20.43 -0.74
CA GLU A 104 1.53 21.65 -0.26
C GLU A 104 1.83 22.87 -1.13
N ARG A 105 3.08 23.04 -1.60
CA ARG A 105 3.42 24.14 -2.51
C ARG A 105 2.69 24.02 -3.84
N ASN A 106 2.73 22.85 -4.46
CA ASN A 106 2.05 22.63 -5.75
C ASN A 106 0.54 22.82 -5.63
N LYS A 107 -0.05 22.41 -4.50
CA LYS A 107 -1.47 22.63 -4.22
C LYS A 107 -1.79 24.11 -4.04
N ALA A 108 -0.95 24.85 -3.32
CA ALA A 108 -1.10 26.29 -3.16
C ALA A 108 -0.99 27.03 -4.51
N GLU A 109 -0.01 26.67 -5.35
CA GLU A 109 0.16 27.23 -6.68
C GLU A 109 -1.02 26.91 -7.60
N ALA A 110 -1.55 25.68 -7.57
CA ALA A 110 -2.73 25.31 -8.34
C ALA A 110 -3.98 26.12 -7.93
N LEU A 111 -4.17 26.35 -6.63
CA LEU A 111 -5.26 27.19 -6.12
C LEU A 111 -5.10 28.66 -6.55
N LEU A 112 -3.87 29.18 -6.54
CA LEU A 112 -3.59 30.53 -7.03
C LEU A 112 -3.88 30.66 -8.52
N GLN A 113 -3.48 29.68 -9.33
CA GLN A 113 -3.78 29.67 -10.77
C GLN A 113 -5.28 29.65 -11.02
N GLN A 114 -6.03 28.81 -10.31
CA GLN A 114 -7.49 28.74 -10.43
C GLN A 114 -8.16 30.08 -10.08
N ASN A 115 -7.69 30.75 -9.03
CA ASN A 115 -8.22 32.06 -8.64
C ASN A 115 -7.91 33.12 -9.71
N VAL A 116 -6.67 33.15 -10.21
CA VAL A 116 -6.26 34.07 -11.27
C VAL A 116 -7.09 33.85 -12.54
N GLU A 117 -7.29 32.60 -12.97
CA GLU A 117 -8.13 32.28 -14.13
C GLU A 117 -9.59 32.73 -13.92
N SER A 118 -10.16 32.46 -12.74
CA SER A 118 -11.52 32.89 -12.41
C SER A 118 -11.66 34.42 -12.47
N ASP A 119 -10.68 35.15 -11.95
CA ASP A 119 -10.73 36.61 -11.95
C ASP A 119 -10.51 37.18 -13.37
N LEU A 120 -9.65 36.56 -14.18
CA LEU A 120 -9.50 36.92 -15.60
C LEU A 120 -10.79 36.68 -16.39
N MET A 121 -11.52 35.59 -16.13
CA MET A 121 -12.83 35.34 -16.75
C MET A 121 -13.83 36.43 -16.37
N LYS A 122 -13.93 36.81 -15.09
CA LYS A 122 -14.83 37.90 -14.67
C LYS A 122 -14.48 39.22 -15.34
N ILE A 123 -13.19 39.54 -15.46
CA ILE A 123 -12.74 40.76 -16.14
C ILE A 123 -13.14 40.71 -17.62
N SER A 124 -12.93 39.58 -18.29
CA SER A 124 -13.35 39.37 -19.68
C SER A 124 -14.86 39.55 -19.85
N ASP A 125 -15.68 38.98 -18.95
CA ASP A 125 -17.14 39.11 -19.01
C ASP A 125 -17.58 40.56 -18.81
N LEU A 126 -16.97 41.29 -17.87
CA LEU A 126 -17.24 42.71 -17.64
C LEU A 126 -16.87 43.57 -18.86
N LEU A 127 -15.75 43.28 -19.52
CA LEU A 127 -15.34 43.97 -20.75
C LEU A 127 -16.32 43.71 -21.90
N ASN A 128 -16.69 42.45 -22.12
CA ASN A 128 -17.68 42.08 -23.13
C ASN A 128 -19.05 42.73 -22.87
N GLN A 129 -19.47 42.80 -21.60
CA GLN A 129 -20.70 43.47 -21.21
C GLN A 129 -20.62 44.99 -21.44
N ALA A 130 -19.48 45.62 -21.13
CA ALA A 130 -19.26 47.04 -21.38
C ALA A 130 -19.32 47.36 -22.89
N ASP A 131 -18.68 46.56 -23.74
CA ASP A 131 -18.74 46.73 -25.19
C ASP A 131 -20.17 46.57 -25.74
N ALA A 132 -20.93 45.60 -25.25
CA ALA A 132 -22.33 45.43 -25.62
C ALA A 132 -23.20 46.64 -25.20
N ASN A 133 -22.95 47.19 -24.01
CA ASN A 133 -23.64 48.38 -23.51
C ASN A 133 -23.27 49.65 -24.30
N LEU A 134 -22.01 49.80 -24.69
CA LEU A 134 -21.56 50.93 -25.52
C LEU A 134 -22.21 50.86 -26.91
N ASN A 135 -22.23 49.70 -27.56
CA ASN A 135 -22.85 49.54 -28.88
C ASN A 135 -24.35 49.82 -28.85
N SER A 136 -25.07 49.30 -27.84
CA SER A 136 -26.51 49.58 -27.69
C SER A 136 -26.82 51.06 -27.39
N SER A 137 -25.96 51.76 -26.65
CA SER A 137 -26.10 53.20 -26.39
C SER A 137 -25.87 54.05 -27.65
N VAL A 138 -24.91 53.66 -28.50
CA VAL A 138 -24.67 54.32 -29.80
C VAL A 138 -25.87 54.14 -30.72
N GLU A 139 -26.43 52.92 -30.81
CA GLU A 139 -27.63 52.66 -31.63
C GLU A 139 -28.84 53.48 -31.16
N GLN A 140 -29.07 53.59 -29.84
CA GLN A 140 -30.15 54.42 -29.30
C GLN A 140 -29.99 55.90 -29.63
N THR A 141 -28.75 56.42 -29.60
CA THR A 141 -28.46 57.83 -29.92
C THR A 141 -28.65 58.12 -31.42
N VAL A 142 -28.26 57.19 -32.30
CA VAL A 142 -28.47 57.33 -33.75
C VAL A 142 -29.96 57.31 -34.09
N ILE A 143 -30.76 56.43 -33.47
CA ILE A 143 -32.20 56.34 -33.72
C ILE A 143 -32.96 57.57 -33.20
N SER A 144 -32.54 58.14 -32.06
CA SER A 144 -33.16 59.35 -31.50
C SER A 144 -32.76 60.64 -32.23
N GLY A 145 -31.57 60.70 -32.83
CA GLY A 145 -31.15 61.83 -33.69
C GLY A 145 -31.81 61.86 -35.08
N LEU A 146 -32.38 60.75 -35.55
CA LEU A 146 -33.06 60.64 -36.85
C LEU A 146 -34.56 61.00 -36.82
N ASN A 147 -35.14 61.14 -35.62
CA ASN A 147 -36.56 61.46 -35.41
C ASN A 147 -36.81 62.94 -35.02
N HIS A 148 -35.81 63.80 -35.19
CA HIS A 148 -35.90 65.26 -35.06
C HIS A 148 -35.50 65.96 -36.35
#